data_AF-A0A8D0N225-F1
#
_entry.id   AF-A0A8D0N225-F1
#
_cell.length_a   1.000
_cell.length_b   1.000
_cell.length_c   1.000
_cell.angle_alpha   90.00
_cell.angle_beta   90.00
_cell.angle_gamma   90.00
#
_symmetry.space_group_name_H-M   'P 1'
#
loop_
_entity.id
_entity.type
_entity.pdbx_description
1 polymer ?
#
loop_
_entity_poly.entity_id
_entity_poly.type
_entity_poly.pdbx_seq_one_letter_code
_entity_poly.pdbx_strand_id
1 'polypeptide(L)' 'MLTLTPWQVPQNYHQDSEATVNYQINLEPCSFYVYQSCNVCCTWGKT' A
#
# COMPACT_ATOMS: atom_id res chain seq x y z
N MET A 1 29.95 -20.80 -12.72
CA MET A 1 28.74 -20.29 -13.38
C MET A 1 27.72 -20.05 -12.26
N LEU A 2 27.43 -18.79 -11.94
CA LEU A 2 26.43 -18.43 -10.92
C LEU A 2 25.04 -18.67 -11.52
N THR A 3 24.31 -19.65 -11.01
CA THR A 3 22.88 -19.82 -11.30
C THR A 3 22.13 -18.78 -10.48
N LEU A 4 21.89 -17.60 -11.05
CA LEU A 4 20.87 -16.69 -10.56
C LEU A 4 19.52 -17.40 -10.77
N THR A 5 18.75 -17.59 -9.70
CA THR A 5 17.40 -18.12 -9.81
C THR A 5 16.61 -17.23 -10.77
N PRO A 6 16.06 -17.76 -11.89
CA PRO A 6 15.20 -16.97 -12.73
C PRO A 6 14.03 -16.51 -11.88
N TRP A 7 13.77 -15.19 -11.85
CA TRP A 7 12.60 -14.61 -11.22
C TRP A 7 11.37 -15.31 -11.82
N GLN A 8 10.80 -16.27 -11.09
CA GLN A 8 9.68 -17.05 -11.60
C GLN A 8 8.47 -16.11 -11.68
N VAL A 9 8.07 -15.81 -12.92
CA VAL A 9 6.95 -14.93 -13.23
C VAL A 9 5.67 -15.54 -12.64
N PRO A 10 4.82 -14.74 -11.98
CA PRO A 10 3.62 -15.25 -11.32
C PRO A 10 2.71 -15.96 -12.32
N GLN A 11 2.36 -17.20 -11.98
CA GLN A 11 1.34 -17.99 -12.66
C GLN A 11 -0.03 -17.58 -12.10
N ASN A 12 -1.01 -17.28 -12.96
CA ASN A 12 -2.34 -16.72 -12.61
C ASN A 12 -2.36 -15.24 -12.20
N TYR A 13 -1.41 -14.44 -12.69
CA TYR A 13 -1.42 -12.98 -12.49
C TYR A 13 -2.39 -12.29 -13.45
N HIS A 14 -3.44 -11.66 -12.92
CA HIS A 14 -4.35 -10.84 -13.72
C HIS A 14 -4.01 -9.35 -13.55
N GLN A 15 -4.04 -8.60 -14.64
CA GLN A 15 -3.73 -7.16 -14.61
C GLN A 15 -4.70 -6.39 -13.71
N ASP A 16 -5.96 -6.82 -13.60
CA ASP A 16 -6.91 -6.21 -12.66
C ASP A 16 -6.52 -6.49 -11.19
N SER A 17 -5.94 -7.65 -10.91
CA SER A 17 -5.40 -7.97 -9.58
C SER A 17 -4.21 -7.08 -9.26
N GLU A 18 -3.33 -6.80 -10.22
CA GLU A 18 -2.24 -5.83 -10.07
C GLU A 18 -2.77 -4.42 -9.78
N ALA A 19 -3.72 -3.95 -10.58
CA ALA A 19 -4.31 -2.63 -10.41
C ALA A 19 -5.01 -2.48 -9.05
N THR A 20 -5.73 -3.51 -8.62
CA THR A 20 -6.41 -3.53 -7.31
C THR A 20 -5.41 -3.53 -6.16
N VAL A 21 -4.34 -4.33 -6.24
CA VAL A 21 -3.30 -4.37 -5.21
C VAL A 21 -2.55 -3.03 -5.13
N ASN A 22 -2.16 -2.45 -6.27
CA ASN A 22 -1.51 -1.15 -6.30
C ASN A 22 -2.42 -0.03 -5.79
N TYR A 23 -3.72 -0.08 -6.09
CA TYR A 23 -4.70 0.85 -5.54
C TYR A 23 -4.83 0.71 -4.02
N GLN A 24 -4.95 -0.52 -3.51
CA GLN A 24 -5.07 -0.79 -2.08
C GLN A 24 -3.82 -0.37 -1.30
N ILE A 25 -2.62 -0.63 -1.84
CA ILE A 25 -1.34 -0.19 -1.27
C ILE A 25 -1.26 1.33 -1.16
N ASN A 26 -1.87 2.08 -2.08
CA ASN A 26 -1.92 3.54 -2.02
C ASN A 26 -3.04 4.06 -1.08
N LEU A 27 -4.15 3.33 -0.95
CA LEU A 27 -5.25 3.72 -0.06
C LEU A 27 -4.94 3.55 1.43
N GLU A 28 -4.28 2.46 1.82
CA GLU A 28 -3.89 2.17 3.20
C GLU A 28 -3.09 3.32 3.85
N PRO A 29 -2.01 3.84 3.24
CA PRO A 29 -1.26 4.97 3.81
C PRO A 29 -2.05 6.28 3.75
N CYS A 30 -2.92 6.48 2.75
CA CYS A 30 -3.80 7.65 2.71
C CYS A 30 -4.79 7.63 3.87
N SER A 31 -5.40 6.49 4.17
CA SER A 31 -6.35 6.35 5.29
C SER A 31 -5.65 6.57 6.64
N PHE A 32 -4.44 6.03 6.79
CA PHE A 32 -3.60 6.26 7.97
C PHE A 32 -3.24 7.74 8.14
N TYR A 33 -2.84 8.41 7.07
CA TYR A 33 -2.48 9.82 7.10
C TYR A 33 -3.68 10.72 7.47
N VAL A 34 -4.85 10.45 6.90
CA VAL A 34 -6.10 11.14 7.24
C VAL A 34 -6.45 10.95 8.72
N TYR A 35 -6.39 9.70 9.20
CA TYR A 35 -6.67 9.40 10.60
C TYR A 35 -5.71 10.11 11.56
N GLN A 36 -4.41 10.06 11.27
CA GLN A 36 -3.39 10.77 12.05
C GLN A 36 -3.63 12.28 12.05
N SER A 37 -3.95 12.86 10.89
CA SER A 37 -4.23 14.29 10.77
C SER A 37 -5.47 14.70 11.58
N CYS A 38 -6.53 13.89 11.55
CA CYS A 38 -7.71 14.09 12.38
C CYS A 38 -7.38 13.97 13.87
N ASN A 39 -6.57 12.99 14.27
CA ASN A 39 -6.15 12.82 15.67
C ASN A 39 -5.34 14.03 16.17
N VAL A 40 -4.39 14.51 15.36
CA VAL A 40 -3.62 15.73 15.63
C VAL A 40 -4.55 16.93 15.75
N CYS A 41 -5.41 17.20 14.77
CA CYS A 41 -6.36 18.33 14.84
C CYS A 41 -7.22 18.31 16.13
N CYS A 42 -7.77 17.14 16.48
CA CYS A 42 -8.62 16.97 17.65
C CYS A 42 -7.88 17.05 18.99
N THR A 43 -6.57 16.77 19.03
CA THR A 43 -5.74 16.85 20.24
C THR A 43 -5.22 18.28 20.46
N TRP A 44 -4.86 18.98 19.38
CA TRP A 44 -4.44 20.38 19.44
C TRP A 44 -5.60 21.32 19.80
N GLY A 45 -6.84 21.01 19.43
CA GLY A 45 -8.02 21.79 19.83
C GLY A 45 -8.47 21.60 21.28
N LYS A 46 -7.81 20.73 22.05
CA LYS A 46 -8.13 20.43 23.45
C LYS A 46 -7.07 20.91 24.46
N THR A 47 -6.00 21.53 23.98
CA THR A 47 -4.95 22.16 24.80
C THR A 47 -5.12 23.67 24.74
#